data_AF-B5I3W9-F1
#
_entry.id   AF-B5I3W9-F1
#
_cell.length_a   1.000
_cell.length_b   1.000
_cell.length_c   1.000
_cell.angle_alpha   90.00
_cell.angle_beta   90.00
_cell.angle_gamma   90.00
#
_symmetry.space_group_name_H-M   'P 1'
#
loop_
_entity.id
_entity.type
_entity.pdbx_description
1 polymer ?
#
loop_
_entity_poly.entity_id
_entity_poly.type
_entity_poly.pdbx_seq_one_letter_code
_entity_poly.pdbx_strand_id
1 'polypeptide(L)' 'MRLQRVHRQLRAAAPGTTTVTDVAHAWGFVHLGRFARRYRERFGESPSQTLRAA' A
#
# COMPACT_ATOMS: atom_id res chain seq x y z
N MET A 1 13.80 1.41 0.84
CA MET A 1 12.92 0.66 1.77
C MET A 1 11.64 0.22 1.04
N ARG A 2 11.23 -1.06 1.11
CA ARG A 2 10.06 -1.63 0.39
C ARG A 2 8.76 -0.83 0.59
N LEU A 3 8.45 -0.43 1.83
CA LEU A 3 7.25 0.36 2.17
C LEU A 3 7.17 1.72 1.46
N GLN A 4 8.29 2.41 1.24
CA GLN A 4 8.30 3.69 0.50
C GLN A 4 8.03 3.52 -0.98
N ARG A 5 8.40 2.38 -1.57
CA ARG A 5 8.09 2.09 -2.98
C ARG A 5 6.62 1.72 -3.13
N VAL A 6 6.08 0.93 -2.20
CA VAL A 6 4.63 0.67 -2.11
C VAL A 6 3.83 1.96 -1.99
N HIS A 7 4.21 2.86 -1.06
CA HIS A 7 3.53 4.16 -0.90
C HIS A 7 3.50 4.98 -2.20
N ARG A 8 4.65 5.06 -2.90
CA ARG A 8 4.72 5.74 -4.20
C ARG A 8 3.85 5.09 -5.27
N GLN A 9 3.83 3.76 -5.33
CA GLN A 9 3.01 3.03 -6.29
C GLN A 9 1.51 3.20 -6.00
N LEU A 10 1.11 3.16 -4.72
CA LEU A 10 -0.29 3.40 -4.34
C LEU A 10 -0.73 4.83 -4.67
N ARG A 11 0.14 5.83 -4.49
CA ARG A 11 -0.12 7.23 -4.86
C ARG A 11 -0.14 7.50 -6.37
N ALA A 12 0.51 6.65 -7.16
CA ALA A 12 0.56 6.78 -8.61
C ALA A 12 -0.47 5.88 -9.32
N ALA A 13 -1.13 4.99 -8.58
CA ALA A 13 -2.15 4.10 -9.13
C ALA A 13 -3.48 4.84 -9.29
N ALA A 14 -4.16 4.62 -10.41
CA ALA A 14 -5.50 5.12 -10.61
C ALA A 14 -6.49 4.35 -9.71
N PRO A 15 -7.42 5.04 -9.02
CA PRO A 15 -8.51 4.38 -8.29
C PRO A 15 -9.29 3.43 -9.21
N GLY A 16 -9.41 2.16 -8.80
CA GLY A 16 -10.18 1.16 -9.53
C GLY A 16 -9.40 0.27 -10.50
N THR A 17 -8.16 0.62 -10.88
CA THR A 17 -7.32 -0.25 -11.74
C THR A 17 -6.33 -1.10 -10.95
N THR A 18 -6.19 -0.86 -9.65
CA THR A 18 -5.21 -1.52 -8.79
C THR A 18 -5.78 -1.65 -7.40
N THR A 19 -5.48 -2.75 -6.71
CA THR A 19 -5.84 -2.93 -5.31
C THR A 19 -4.61 -2.89 -4.41
N VAL A 20 -4.82 -2.55 -3.14
CA VAL A 20 -3.79 -2.67 -2.10
C VAL A 20 -3.19 -4.08 -2.05
N THR A 21 -4.03 -5.10 -2.27
CA THR A 21 -3.65 -6.51 -2.25
C THR A 21 -2.67 -6.81 -3.39
N ASP A 22 -2.95 -6.38 -4.62
CA ASP A 22 -2.07 -6.58 -5.76
C ASP A 22 -0.70 -5.94 -5.55
N VAL A 23 -0.70 -4.70 -5.05
CA VAL A 23 0.55 -3.99 -4.74
C VAL A 23 1.30 -4.70 -3.62
N ALA A 24 0.62 -5.10 -2.54
CA ALA A 24 1.26 -5.84 -1.45
C ALA A 24 1.92 -7.14 -1.94
N HIS A 25 1.23 -7.93 -2.77
CA HIS A 25 1.76 -9.15 -3.35
C HIS A 25 2.94 -8.90 -4.30
N ALA A 26 2.85 -7.90 -5.17
CA ALA A 26 3.94 -7.52 -6.08
C ALA A 26 5.24 -7.16 -5.33
N TRP A 27 5.11 -6.60 -4.13
CA TRP A 27 6.26 -6.27 -3.28
C TRP A 27 6.67 -7.40 -2.32
N GLY A 28 5.99 -8.55 -2.34
CA GLY A 28 6.29 -9.74 -1.55
C GLY A 28 5.71 -9.73 -0.13
N PHE A 29 4.65 -8.95 0.11
CA PHE A 29 3.93 -8.99 1.38
C PHE A 29 2.81 -10.04 1.32
N VAL A 30 3.00 -11.13 2.06
CA VAL A 30 2.04 -12.24 2.13
C VAL A 30 0.96 -11.99 3.20
N HIS A 31 1.32 -11.31 4.29
CA HIS A 31 0.41 -11.03 5.41
C HIS A 31 -0.12 -9.59 5.34
N LEU A 32 -1.26 -9.40 4.66
CA LEU A 32 -1.87 -8.09 4.44
C LEU A 32 -2.13 -7.31 5.74
N GLY A 33 -2.61 -7.97 6.79
CA GLY A 33 -2.85 -7.32 8.09
C GLY A 33 -1.56 -6.79 8.74
N ARG A 34 -0.48 -7.58 8.73
CA ARG A 34 0.83 -7.14 9.25
C ARG A 34 1.43 -6.03 8.39
N PHE A 35 1.29 -6.13 7.08
CA PHE A 35 1.70 -5.11 6.14
C PHE A 35 0.97 -3.79 6.39
N ALA A 36 -0.37 -3.80 6.46
CA ALA A 36 -1.18 -2.62 6.70
C ALA A 36 -0.84 -1.96 8.05
N ARG A 37 -0.61 -2.77 9.10
CA ARG A 37 -0.18 -2.25 10.41
C ARG A 37 1.17 -1.54 10.31
N ARG A 38 2.19 -2.18 9.73
CA ARG A 38 3.53 -1.59 9.53
C ARG A 38 3.51 -0.36 8.63
N TYR A 39 2.62 -0.36 7.64
CA TYR A 39 2.44 0.78 6.75
C TYR A 39 1.87 1.97 7.52
N ARG A 40 0.80 1.76 8.30
CA ARG A 40 0.19 2.80 9.14
C ARG A 40 1.14 3.32 10.22
N GLU A 41 1.89 2.44 10.87
CA GLU A 41 2.93 2.82 11.85
C GLU A 41 3.98 3.77 11.22
N ARG A 42 4.23 3.65 9.91
CA ARG A 42 5.24 4.45 9.20
C ARG A 42 4.70 5.73 8.56
N PHE A 43 3.49 5.70 8.01
CA PHE A 43 2.93 6.78 7.18
C PHE A 43 1.73 7.48 7.82
N GLY A 44 1.23 7.01 8.96
CA GLY A 44 0.06 7.58 9.65
C GLY A 44 -1.28 7.21 9.02
N GLU A 45 -1.30 6.66 7.81
CA GLU A 45 -2.51 6.23 7.09
C GLU A 45 -2.40 4.77 6.64
N SER A 46 -3.54 4.15 6.33
CA SER A 46 -3.57 2.79 5.76
C SER A 46 -3.26 2.82 4.25
N PRO A 47 -2.76 1.71 3.68
CA PRO A 47 -2.53 1.60 2.24
C PRO A 47 -3.79 1.89 1.41
N SER A 48 -4.96 1.50 1.92
CA SER A 48 -6.25 1.72 1.25
C SER A 48 -6.64 3.20 1.25
N GLN A 49 -6.28 3.95 2.30
CA GLN A 49 -6.47 5.40 2.33
C GLN A 49 -5.56 6.08 1.31
N THR A 50 -4.28 5.71 1.27
CA THR A 50 -3.33 6.23 0.25
C THR A 50 -3.85 5.98 -1.16
N LEU A 51 -4.35 4.78 -1.45
CA LEU A 51 -4.87 4.41 -2.77
C LEU A 51 -6.17 5.14 -3.14
N ARG A 52 -7.03 5.46 -2.16
CA ARG A 52 -8.24 6.26 -2.40
C ARG A 52 -7.96 7.76 -2.55
N ALA A 53 -6.83 8.22 -2.04
CA ALA A 53 -6.40 9.61 -2.11
C ALA A 53 -5.51 9.90 -3.35
N ALA A 54 -5.14 8.86 -4.09
CA ALA A 54 -4.51 8.95 -5.40
C ALA A 54 -5.55 9.29 -6.47
#